data_AF-A0A8I0LB48-F1
#
_entry.id   AF-A0A8I0LB48-F1
#
_cell.length_a   1.000
_cell.length_b   1.000
_cell.length_c   1.000
_cell.angle_alpha   90.00
_cell.angle_beta   90.00
_cell.angle_gamma   90.00
#
_symmetry.space_group_name_H-M   'P 1'
#
loop_
_entity.id
_entity.type
_entity.pdbx_description
1 polymer ?
#
loop_
_entity_poly.entity_id
_entity_poly.type
_entity_poly.pdbx_seq_one_letter_code
_entity_poly.pdbx_strand_id
1 'polypeptide(L)'
;MLSVQNKLPTQQVPTCSWCGKDIAPSGRGRPRKYCKQACRQRAYEQRNSVSGTTIPVNAVIMTPERADELRDSLFELRCAAEDIATAVDEGENAREVGALCTELVELARRIEKLRS
;
A
#
# COMPACT_ATOMS: atom_id res chain seq x y z
N MET A 1 23.61 -19.76 9.80
CA MET A 1 23.28 -18.58 10.63
C MET A 1 23.32 -17.33 9.75
N LEU A 2 22.24 -17.04 9.04
CA LEU A 2 22.12 -15.77 8.30
C LEU A 2 21.63 -14.71 9.29
N SER A 3 22.52 -13.80 9.67
CA SER A 3 22.18 -12.65 10.50
C SER A 3 21.20 -11.76 9.74
N VAL A 4 19.92 -11.81 10.11
CA VAL A 4 18.93 -10.81 9.75
C VAL A 4 19.36 -9.51 10.41
N GLN A 5 20.08 -8.67 9.68
CA GLN A 5 20.40 -7.32 10.14
C GLN A 5 19.09 -6.56 10.33
N ASN A 6 18.78 -6.29 11.59
CA ASN A 6 17.66 -5.51 12.05
C ASN A 6 17.78 -4.09 11.45
N LYS A 7 17.07 -3.81 10.35
CA LYS A 7 17.07 -2.48 9.73
C LYS A 7 16.44 -1.49 10.73
N LEU A 8 17.17 -0.41 11.03
CA LEU A 8 16.66 0.73 11.82
C LEU A 8 15.31 1.20 11.25
N PRO A 9 14.40 1.72 12.09
CA PRO A 9 13.10 2.18 11.64
C PRO A 9 13.32 3.30 10.62
N THR A 10 13.04 3.01 9.35
CA THR A 10 12.94 4.02 8.31
C THR A 10 11.91 5.04 8.79
N GLN A 11 12.31 6.30 8.85
CA GLN A 11 11.45 7.40 9.32
C GLN A 11 10.11 7.30 8.60
N GLN A 12 9.05 6.94 9.32
CA GLN A 12 7.75 6.66 8.72
C GLN A 12 7.26 7.93 8.02
N VAL A 13 7.25 7.91 6.69
CA VAL A 13 6.70 8.99 5.89
C VAL A 13 5.21 9.05 6.20
N PRO A 14 4.65 10.22 6.58
CA PRO A 14 3.24 10.32 6.86
C PRO A 14 2.44 9.95 5.60
N THR A 15 1.45 9.07 5.74
CA THR A 15 0.61 8.63 4.62
C THR A 15 -0.75 9.31 4.63
N CYS A 16 -1.34 9.46 3.44
CA CYS A 16 -2.66 10.03 3.28
C CYS A 16 -3.72 9.14 3.89
N SER A 17 -4.49 9.65 4.87
CA SER A 17 -5.58 8.89 5.50
C SER A 17 -6.74 8.56 4.57
N TRP A 18 -6.74 9.06 3.33
CA TRP A 18 -7.69 8.66 2.30
C TRP A 18 -7.10 7.64 1.32
N CYS A 19 -6.01 7.97 0.62
CA CYS A 19 -5.51 7.13 -0.48
C CYS A 19 -4.22 6.35 -0.19
N GLY A 20 -3.68 6.42 1.03
CA GLY A 20 -2.45 5.72 1.42
C GLY A 20 -1.14 6.31 0.88
N LYS A 21 -1.18 7.17 -0.15
CA LYS A 21 0.03 7.80 -0.72
C LYS A 21 0.81 8.60 0.31
N ASP A 22 2.13 8.55 0.19
CA ASP A 22 3.07 9.39 0.93
C ASP A 22 2.71 10.88 0.82
N ILE A 23 2.80 11.54 1.96
CA ILE A 23 2.67 12.98 2.09
C ILE A 23 4.07 13.54 2.28
N ALA A 24 4.46 14.42 1.35
CA ALA A 24 5.70 15.16 1.49
C ALA A 24 5.77 15.83 2.88
N PRO A 25 6.89 15.70 3.61
CA PRO A 25 7.03 16.24 4.95
C PRO A 25 6.75 17.74 4.91
N SER A 26 5.80 18.20 5.73
CA SER A 26 5.66 19.62 6.01
C SER A 26 6.81 20.05 6.91
N GLY A 27 7.23 21.32 6.82
CA GLY A 27 8.21 21.90 7.75
C GLY A 27 7.71 21.94 9.19
N ARG A 28 7.91 23.05 9.91
CA ARG A 28 7.38 23.17 11.29
C ARG A 28 5.85 23.08 11.31
N GLY A 29 5.32 22.22 12.17
CA GLY A 29 3.89 22.09 12.45
C GLY A 29 3.35 20.67 12.38
N ARG A 30 2.04 20.52 12.55
CA ARG A 30 1.35 19.23 12.48
C ARG A 30 1.38 18.69 11.04
N PRO A 31 1.79 17.43 10.82
CA PRO A 31 1.77 16.82 9.49
C PRO A 31 0.37 16.88 8.85
N ARG A 32 0.34 17.07 7.53
CA ARG A 32 -0.93 17.04 6.78
C ARG A 32 -1.53 15.63 6.85
N LYS A 33 -2.86 15.55 6.95
CA LYS A 33 -3.61 14.28 6.96
C LYS A 33 -3.91 13.75 5.55
N TYR A 34 -3.93 14.62 4.55
CA TYR A 34 -4.30 14.29 3.17
C TYR A 34 -3.28 14.83 2.17
N CYS A 35 -3.02 14.09 1.10
CA CYS A 35 -2.05 14.48 0.07
C CYS A 35 -2.55 15.62 -0.84
N LYS A 36 -3.87 15.77 -1.00
CA LYS A 36 -4.52 16.83 -1.81
C LYS A 36 -5.94 17.14 -1.35
N GLN A 37 -6.48 18.31 -1.75
CA GLN A 37 -7.83 18.75 -1.40
C GLN A 37 -8.91 17.74 -1.82
N ALA A 38 -8.78 17.12 -3.00
CA ALA A 38 -9.72 16.09 -3.46
C ALA A 38 -9.81 14.89 -2.50
N CYS A 39 -8.69 14.45 -1.92
CA CYS A 39 -8.69 13.36 -0.93
C CYS A 39 -9.37 13.77 0.38
N ARG A 40 -9.20 15.02 0.80
CA ARG A 40 -9.91 15.57 1.97
C ARG A 40 -11.42 15.62 1.72
N GLN A 41 -11.83 16.04 0.53
CA GLN A 41 -13.23 16.15 0.15
C GLN A 41 -13.93 14.78 0.12
N ARG A 42 -13.33 13.79 -0.55
CA ARG A 42 -13.86 12.41 -0.56
C ARG A 42 -13.93 11.79 0.84
N ALA A 43 -12.94 12.08 1.69
CA ALA A 43 -12.96 11.65 3.09
C ALA A 43 -14.08 12.30 3.90
N TYR A 44 -14.54 13.50 3.52
CA TYR A 44 -15.73 14.12 4.12
C TYR A 44 -17.01 13.50 3.58
N GLU A 45 -17.12 13.34 2.26
CA GLU A 45 -18.29 12.75 1.59
C GLU A 45 -18.59 11.35 2.10
N GLN A 46 -17.58 10.48 2.24
CA GLN A 46 -17.79 9.14 2.78
C GLN A 46 -18.29 9.17 4.23
N ARG A 47 -17.77 10.08 5.06
CA ARG A 47 -18.24 10.22 6.46
C ARG A 47 -19.70 10.70 6.51
N ASN A 48 -20.07 11.58 5.59
CA ASN A 48 -21.43 12.07 5.50
C ASN A 48 -22.39 11.01 4.94
N SER A 49 -21.95 10.21 3.96
CA SER A 49 -22.78 9.18 3.32
C SER A 49 -23.14 8.03 4.26
N VAL A 50 -22.33 7.76 5.28
CA VAL A 50 -22.61 6.73 6.30
C VAL A 50 -23.31 7.29 7.54
N SER A 51 -23.52 8.61 7.60
CA SER A 51 -24.22 9.24 8.72
C SER A 51 -25.65 8.71 8.84
N GLY A 52 -26.04 8.27 10.03
CA GLY A 52 -27.35 7.66 10.27
C GLY A 52 -27.46 6.18 9.89
N THR A 53 -26.36 5.55 9.44
CA THR A 53 -26.29 4.09 9.24
C THR A 53 -25.56 3.40 10.40
N THR A 54 -25.58 2.07 10.44
CA THR A 54 -24.79 1.27 11.39
C THR A 54 -23.33 1.08 10.93
N ILE A 55 -22.94 1.65 9.79
CA ILE A 55 -21.60 1.49 9.21
C ILE A 55 -20.60 2.36 9.98
N PRO A 56 -19.44 1.81 10.41
CA PRO A 56 -18.42 2.59 11.08
C PRO A 56 -17.89 3.76 10.24
N VAL A 57 -17.65 4.91 10.88
CA VAL A 57 -17.16 6.14 10.22
C VAL A 57 -15.79 5.98 9.54
N ASN A 58 -15.01 4.99 9.97
CA ASN A 58 -13.70 4.64 9.43
C ASN A 58 -13.72 3.38 8.55
N ALA A 59 -14.89 2.85 8.22
CA ALA A 59 -15.00 1.70 7.34
C ALA A 59 -14.38 2.00 5.96
N VAL A 60 -13.84 0.96 5.33
CA VAL A 60 -13.48 1.00 3.91
C VAL A 60 -14.66 0.47 3.13
N ILE A 61 -15.34 1.37 2.41
CA ILE A 61 -16.42 1.01 1.49
C ILE A 61 -15.82 0.95 0.09
N MET A 62 -15.99 -0.18 -0.58
CA MET A 62 -15.58 -0.41 -1.96
C MET A 62 -16.70 -1.15 -2.68
N THR A 63 -16.74 -1.04 -4.01
CA THR A 63 -17.66 -1.86 -4.80
C THR A 63 -17.16 -3.31 -4.84
N PRO A 64 -18.02 -4.29 -5.11
CA PRO A 64 -17.61 -5.69 -5.28
C PRO A 64 -16.49 -5.84 -6.31
N GLU A 65 -16.58 -5.14 -7.44
CA GLU A 65 -15.61 -5.20 -8.54
C GLU A 65 -14.24 -4.71 -8.06
N ARG A 66 -14.20 -3.64 -7.26
CA ARG A 66 -12.94 -3.13 -6.69
C ARG A 66 -12.33 -4.10 -5.67
N ALA A 67 -13.17 -4.85 -4.95
CA ALA A 67 -12.70 -5.90 -4.04
C ALA A 67 -12.10 -7.08 -4.81
N ASP A 68 -12.71 -7.46 -5.93
CA ASP A 68 -12.21 -8.49 -6.83
C ASP A 68 -10.85 -8.11 -7.44
N GLU A 69 -10.73 -6.89 -7.98
CA GLU A 69 -9.47 -6.36 -8.48
C GLU A 69 -8.36 -6.35 -7.41
N LEU A 70 -8.71 -6.02 -6.16
CA LEU A 70 -7.75 -6.05 -5.05
C LEU A 70 -7.29 -7.48 -4.76
N ARG A 71 -8.20 -8.45 -4.75
CA ARG A 71 -7.87 -9.86 -4.56
C ARG A 71 -6.95 -10.36 -5.68
N ASP A 72 -7.24 -10.02 -6.92
CA ASP A 72 -6.44 -10.46 -8.06
C ASP A 72 -5.03 -9.84 -8.02
N SER A 73 -4.93 -8.57 -7.65
CA SER A 73 -3.63 -7.91 -7.47
C SER A 73 -2.83 -8.52 -6.30
N LEU A 74 -3.49 -8.90 -5.21
CA LEU A 74 -2.84 -9.59 -4.08
C LEU A 74 -2.38 -11.01 -4.45
N PHE A 75 -3.12 -11.69 -5.32
CA PHE A 75 -2.71 -12.97 -5.87
C PHE A 75 -1.44 -12.81 -6.72
N GLU A 76 -1.40 -11.84 -7.63
CA GLU A 76 -0.23 -11.52 -8.45
C GLU A 76 1.01 -11.20 -7.59
N LEU A 77 0.82 -10.38 -6.54
CA LEU A 77 1.89 -10.07 -5.59
C LEU A 77 2.44 -11.31 -4.89
N ARG A 78 1.57 -12.24 -4.48
CA ARG A 78 2.01 -13.50 -3.85
C ARG A 78 2.80 -14.35 -4.84
N CYS A 79 2.30 -14.52 -6.06
CA CYS A 79 3.01 -15.30 -7.09
C CYS A 79 4.39 -14.72 -7.38
N ALA A 80 4.52 -13.40 -7.52
CA ALA A 80 5.83 -12.76 -7.68
C ALA A 80 6.78 -13.03 -6.50
N ALA A 81 6.26 -13.17 -5.28
CA ALA A 81 7.07 -13.55 -4.12
C ALA A 81 7.47 -15.03 -4.12
N GLU A 82 6.58 -15.91 -4.59
CA GLU A 82 6.85 -17.34 -4.79
C GLU A 82 7.88 -17.58 -5.90
N ASP A 83 7.85 -16.78 -6.97
CA ASP A 83 8.84 -16.82 -8.05
C ASP A 83 10.25 -16.47 -7.55
N ILE A 84 10.35 -15.47 -6.66
CA ILE A 84 11.63 -15.14 -5.99
C ILE A 84 12.14 -16.33 -5.16
N ALA A 85 11.24 -16.99 -4.42
CA ALA A 85 11.63 -18.14 -3.60
C ALA A 85 12.13 -19.29 -4.47
N THR A 86 11.45 -19.56 -5.60
CA THR A 86 11.86 -20.56 -6.59
C THR A 86 13.21 -20.22 -7.20
N ALA A 87 13.39 -18.98 -7.67
CA ALA A 87 14.66 -18.53 -8.26
C ALA A 87 15.84 -18.69 -7.28
N VAL A 88 15.62 -18.41 -5.99
CA VAL A 88 16.63 -18.61 -4.95
C VAL A 88 16.94 -20.10 -4.74
N ASP A 89 15.92 -20.98 -4.74
CA ASP A 89 16.11 -22.42 -4.58
C ASP A 89 16.84 -23.06 -5.78
N GLU A 90 16.56 -22.56 -6.98
CA GLU A 90 17.22 -22.97 -8.23
C GLU A 90 18.63 -22.39 -8.39
N GLY A 91 19.05 -21.48 -7.50
CA GLY A 91 20.39 -20.90 -7.50
C GLY A 91 20.59 -19.83 -8.56
N GLU A 92 19.52 -19.14 -8.97
CA GLU A 92 19.58 -18.02 -9.90
C GLU A 92 20.50 -16.91 -9.39
N ASN A 93 21.08 -16.16 -10.31
CA ASN A 93 22.09 -15.18 -9.94
C ASN A 93 21.46 -13.95 -9.26
N ALA A 94 22.27 -13.21 -8.51
CA ALA A 94 21.80 -12.06 -7.74
C ALA A 94 21.15 -10.95 -8.59
N ARG A 95 21.48 -10.86 -9.89
CA ARG A 95 20.88 -9.88 -10.80
C ARG A 95 19.45 -10.27 -11.16
N GLU A 96 19.18 -11.54 -11.45
CA GLU A 96 17.83 -12.04 -11.74
C GLU A 96 16.94 -11.95 -10.50
N VAL A 97 17.41 -12.43 -9.35
CA VAL A 97 16.67 -12.31 -8.08
C VAL A 97 16.38 -10.84 -7.76
N GLY A 98 17.35 -9.94 -8.01
CA GLY A 98 17.17 -8.50 -7.85
C GLY A 98 16.11 -7.89 -8.79
N ALA A 99 15.99 -8.40 -10.02
CA ALA A 99 14.94 -7.99 -10.95
C ALA A 99 13.55 -8.40 -10.45
N LEU A 100 13.39 -9.66 -10.03
CA LEU A 100 12.13 -10.16 -9.46
C LEU A 100 11.71 -9.38 -8.20
N CYS A 101 12.67 -9.06 -7.33
CA CYS A 101 12.41 -8.21 -6.16
C CYS A 101 11.93 -6.81 -6.53
N THR A 102 12.45 -6.25 -7.63
CA THR A 102 12.02 -4.94 -8.12
C THR A 102 10.57 -5.01 -8.60
N GLU A 103 10.22 -6.03 -9.38
CA GLU A 103 8.85 -6.26 -9.86
C GLU A 103 7.86 -6.46 -8.70
N LEU A 104 8.23 -7.26 -7.69
CA LEU A 104 7.43 -7.45 -6.48
C LEU A 104 7.15 -6.13 -5.76
N VAL A 105 8.17 -5.29 -5.58
CA VAL A 105 8.01 -3.98 -4.93
C VAL A 105 7.13 -3.04 -5.76
N GLU A 106 7.24 -3.09 -7.09
CA GLU A 106 6.37 -2.32 -7.97
C GLU A 106 4.91 -2.76 -7.88
N LEU A 107 4.65 -4.08 -7.84
CA LEU A 107 3.32 -4.64 -7.59
C LEU A 107 2.75 -4.13 -6.26
N ALA A 108 3.53 -4.22 -5.17
CA ALA A 108 3.10 -3.75 -3.86
C ALA A 108 2.71 -2.26 -3.89
N ARG A 109 3.55 -1.41 -4.50
CA ARG A 109 3.28 0.04 -4.65
C ARG A 109 2.07 0.36 -5.50
N ARG A 110 1.69 -0.51 -6.44
CA ARG A 110 0.43 -0.37 -7.19
C ARG A 110 -0.76 -0.67 -6.28
N ILE A 111 -0.69 -1.73 -5.48
CA ILE A 111 -1.75 -2.22 -4.58
C ILE A 111 -2.03 -1.25 -3.42
N GLU A 112 -0.99 -0.62 -2.85
CA GLU A 112 -1.10 0.32 -1.71
C GLU A 112 -2.06 1.50 -1.98
N LYS A 113 -2.33 1.82 -3.24
CA LYS A 113 -3.24 2.90 -3.65
C LYS A 113 -4.70 2.44 -3.57
N LEU A 114 -5.16 2.13 -2.36
CA LEU A 114 -6.47 1.49 -2.09
C LEU A 114 -7.70 2.30 -2.57
N ARG A 115 -7.65 3.63 -2.56
CA ARG A 115 -8.82 4.53 -2.74
C ARG A 115 -8.57 5.68 -3.75
N SER A 116 -7.77 5.44 -4.79
CA SER A 116 -7.38 6.44 -5.81
C SER A 116 -8.57 7.00 -6.58
#